data_AF-A0A7S1K2I7-F1
#
_entry.id   AF-A0A7S1K2I7-F1
#
_cell.length_a   1.000
_cell.length_b   1.000
_cell.length_c   1.000
_cell.angle_alpha   90.00
_cell.angle_beta   90.00
_cell.angle_gamma   90.00
#
_symmetry.space_group_name_H-M   'P 1'
#
loop_
_entity.id
_entity.type
_entity.pdbx_description
1 polymer ?
#
loop_
_entity_poly.entity_id
_entity_poly.type
_entity_poly.pdbx_seq_one_letter_code
_entity_poly.pdbx_strand_id
1 'polypeptide(L)'
;SCLSIRDIVDGPVQEMLLAGMRFDLPWLVAECPVMKTMKRITILIGDPLNKPEKKVARVKALRQAAGDLELHGPTVTVDLAPLGDAFATFHPKLFLLTYADRIRVCISSANFTYGGWWRKNQAIYVQDF
;
A
#
# COMPACT_ATOMS: atom_id res chain seq x y z
N SER A 1 -12.43 20.52 0.23
CA SER A 1 -11.09 20.17 -0.31
C SER A 1 -11.07 18.67 -0.58
N CYS A 2 -10.32 18.22 -1.59
CA CYS A 2 -10.12 16.79 -1.88
C CYS A 2 -8.64 16.45 -1.68
N LEU A 3 -8.34 15.22 -1.25
CA LEU A 3 -6.97 14.74 -1.05
C LEU A 3 -6.62 13.75 -2.17
N SER A 4 -5.42 13.91 -2.72
CA SER A 4 -4.75 12.92 -3.55
C SER A 4 -3.88 12.00 -2.70
N ILE A 5 -3.39 10.92 -3.31
CA ILE A 5 -2.42 10.04 -2.64
C ILE A 5 -1.08 10.73 -2.36
N ARG A 6 -0.73 11.75 -3.17
CA ARG A 6 0.49 12.53 -3.00
C ARG A 6 0.43 13.41 -1.76
N ASP A 7 -0.74 13.96 -1.44
CA ASP A 7 -0.94 14.77 -0.23
C ASP A 7 -0.78 13.93 1.05
N ILE A 8 -1.07 12.62 0.95
CA ILE A 8 -0.94 11.67 2.07
C ILE A 8 0.51 11.23 2.22
N VAL A 9 1.13 10.77 1.13
CA VAL A 9 2.52 10.27 1.09
C VAL A 9 3.45 11.42 0.73
N ASP A 10 3.59 12.37 1.65
CA ASP A 10 4.40 13.57 1.50
C ASP A 10 5.41 13.74 2.64
N GLY A 11 6.48 14.50 2.38
CA GLY A 11 7.53 14.83 3.34
C GLY A 11 8.58 13.73 3.53
N PRO A 12 9.49 13.88 4.52
CA PRO A 12 10.62 12.97 4.73
C PRO A 12 10.19 11.70 5.48
N VAL A 13 9.32 10.91 4.86
CA VAL A 13 8.85 9.63 5.39
C VAL A 13 10.02 8.66 5.50
N GLN A 14 10.20 8.07 6.68
CA GLN A 14 11.25 7.08 6.94
C GLN A 14 10.77 5.66 6.63
N GLU A 15 9.58 5.29 7.12
CA GLU A 15 9.01 3.97 6.88
C GLU A 15 7.52 4.06 6.57
N MET A 16 7.02 3.06 5.84
CA MET A 16 5.62 2.99 5.44
C MET A 16 5.06 1.58 5.62
N LEU A 17 3.88 1.46 6.21
CA LEU A 17 3.04 0.27 6.14
C LEU A 17 1.82 0.55 5.27
N LEU A 18 1.60 -0.32 4.28
CA LEU A 18 0.40 -0.31 3.44
C LEU A 18 -0.38 -1.60 3.67
N ALA A 19 -1.61 -1.50 4.18
CA ALA A 19 -2.51 -2.65 4.26
C ALA A 19 -3.63 -2.50 3.23
N GLY A 20 -3.75 -3.47 2.32
CA GLY A 20 -4.59 -3.33 1.13
C GLY A 20 -5.10 -4.62 0.54
N MET A 21 -6.24 -4.53 -0.15
CA MET A 21 -6.72 -5.63 -0.98
C MET A 21 -6.05 -5.66 -2.35
N ARG A 22 -5.80 -4.52 -3.00
CA ARG A 22 -5.22 -4.43 -4.34
C ARG A 22 -4.16 -3.34 -4.40
N PHE A 23 -3.10 -3.65 -5.13
CA PHE A 23 -1.93 -2.80 -5.32
C PHE A 23 -1.55 -2.77 -6.80
N ASP A 24 -1.20 -1.58 -7.26
CA ASP A 24 -0.43 -1.30 -8.46
C ASP A 24 0.81 -0.54 -7.99
N LEU A 25 1.84 -1.28 -7.59
CA LEU A 25 3.04 -0.71 -6.96
C LEU A 25 3.85 0.17 -7.94
N PRO A 26 4.02 -0.20 -9.23
CA PRO A 26 4.65 0.69 -10.21
C PRO A 26 3.93 2.04 -10.34
N TRP A 27 2.59 2.03 -10.42
CA TRP A 27 1.82 3.27 -10.41
C TRP A 27 1.99 4.06 -9.11
N LEU A 28 1.93 3.39 -7.96
CA LEU A 28 2.05 4.04 -6.66
C LEU A 28 3.41 4.73 -6.49
N VAL A 29 4.50 4.09 -6.93
CA VAL A 29 5.85 4.67 -6.93
C VAL A 29 5.97 5.84 -7.91
N ALA A 30 5.29 5.77 -9.07
CA ALA A 30 5.26 6.87 -10.02
C ALA A 30 4.50 8.09 -9.47
N GLU A 31 3.41 7.87 -8.74
CA GLU A 31 2.64 8.93 -8.08
C GLU A 31 3.35 9.50 -6.84
N CYS A 32 4.02 8.65 -6.07
CA CYS A 32 4.70 8.98 -4.83
C CYS A 32 6.20 8.62 -4.90
N PRO A 33 7.03 9.38 -5.65
CA PRO A 33 8.45 9.07 -5.82
C PRO A 33 9.25 8.98 -4.51
N VAL A 34 8.78 9.63 -3.44
CA VAL A 34 9.37 9.57 -2.09
C VAL A 34 9.46 8.15 -1.54
N MET A 35 8.66 7.21 -2.04
CA MET A 35 8.79 5.78 -1.69
C MET A 35 10.18 5.22 -1.97
N LYS A 36 10.90 5.75 -2.96
CA LYS A 36 12.27 5.34 -3.29
C LYS A 36 13.30 5.79 -2.26
N THR A 37 12.97 6.77 -1.42
CA THR A 37 13.89 7.31 -0.40
C THR A 37 13.59 6.78 1.00
N MET A 38 12.53 5.99 1.18
CA MET A 38 12.18 5.39 2.45
C MET A 38 13.20 4.31 2.84
N LYS A 39 13.39 4.09 4.13
CA LYS A 39 14.21 2.99 4.65
C LYS A 39 13.50 1.65 4.51
N ARG A 40 12.20 1.62 4.79
CA ARG A 40 11.40 0.39 4.85
C ARG A 40 9.99 0.60 4.36
N ILE A 41 9.50 -0.35 3.57
CA ILE A 41 8.12 -0.43 3.14
C ILE A 41 7.59 -1.83 3.44
N THR A 42 6.51 -1.91 4.21
CA THR A 42 5.82 -3.16 4.50
C THR A 42 4.45 -3.16 3.85
N ILE A 43 4.19 -4.15 3.00
CA ILE A 43 2.93 -4.31 2.28
C ILE A 43 2.20 -5.51 2.85
N LEU A 44 1.08 -5.27 3.51
CA LEU A 44 0.21 -6.31 4.05
C LEU A 44 -0.95 -6.58 3.08
N ILE A 45 -1.06 -7.84 2.65
CA ILE A 45 -2.10 -8.30 1.72
C ILE A 45 -2.69 -9.62 2.20
N GLY A 46 -3.96 -9.90 1.89
CA GLY A 46 -4.58 -11.17 2.25
C GLY A 46 -3.89 -12.37 1.61
N ASP A 47 -3.68 -13.42 2.39
CA ASP A 47 -3.08 -14.68 1.93
C ASP A 47 -3.90 -15.27 0.77
N PRO A 48 -3.28 -15.53 -0.40
CA PRO A 48 -3.96 -16.13 -1.53
C PRO A 48 -4.06 -17.67 -1.42
N LEU A 49 -3.64 -18.29 -0.32
CA LEU A 49 -3.77 -19.73 -0.09
C LEU A 49 -5.24 -20.16 -0.26
N ASN A 50 -5.46 -21.24 -1.01
CA ASN A 50 -6.79 -21.76 -1.36
C ASN A 50 -7.72 -20.74 -2.07
N LYS A 51 -7.17 -19.67 -2.64
CA LYS A 51 -7.91 -18.70 -3.46
C LYS A 51 -7.71 -19.00 -4.96
N PRO A 52 -8.59 -18.49 -5.84
CA PRO A 52 -8.44 -18.65 -7.28
C PRO A 52 -7.05 -18.20 -7.78
N GLU A 53 -6.54 -18.85 -8.83
CA GLU A 53 -5.22 -18.61 -9.42
C GLU A 53 -4.93 -17.12 -9.68
N LYS A 54 -5.93 -16.36 -10.12
CA LYS A 54 -5.82 -14.91 -10.33
C LYS A 54 -5.37 -14.13 -9.07
N LYS A 55 -5.79 -14.55 -7.87
CA LYS A 55 -5.37 -13.92 -6.60
C LYS A 55 -3.91 -14.30 -6.27
N VAL A 56 -3.52 -15.55 -6.52
CA VAL A 56 -2.13 -16.03 -6.37
C VAL A 56 -1.19 -15.25 -7.31
N ALA A 57 -1.55 -15.14 -8.59
CA ALA A 57 -0.79 -14.41 -9.59
C ALA A 57 -0.59 -12.93 -9.21
N ARG A 58 -1.62 -12.30 -8.62
CA ARG A 58 -1.53 -10.91 -8.15
C ARG A 58 -0.51 -10.73 -7.02
N VAL A 59 -0.46 -11.66 -6.05
CA VAL A 59 0.53 -11.60 -4.96
C VAL A 59 1.94 -11.84 -5.51
N LYS A 60 2.11 -12.75 -6.48
CA LYS A 60 3.39 -12.97 -7.16
C LYS A 60 3.86 -11.71 -7.90
N ALA A 61 2.98 -11.07 -8.66
CA ALA A 61 3.30 -9.81 -9.36
C ALA A 61 3.65 -8.68 -8.38
N LEU A 62 2.95 -8.58 -7.25
CA LEU A 62 3.25 -7.60 -6.20
C LEU A 62 4.64 -7.83 -5.60
N ARG A 63 5.02 -9.08 -5.33
CA ARG A 63 6.37 -9.42 -4.83
C ARG A 63 7.46 -9.08 -5.84
N GLN A 64 7.21 -9.30 -7.14
CA GLN A 64 8.15 -8.90 -8.18
C GLN A 64 8.35 -7.38 -8.19
N ALA A 65 7.24 -6.61 -8.21
CA ALA A 65 7.32 -5.15 -8.17
C ALA A 65 7.95 -4.60 -6.89
N ALA A 66 7.79 -5.31 -5.76
CA ALA A 66 8.49 -5.00 -4.52
C ALA A 66 10.00 -5.15 -4.68
N GLY A 67 10.47 -6.25 -5.26
CA GLY A 67 11.89 -6.45 -5.57
C GLY A 67 12.46 -5.38 -6.53
N ASP A 68 11.69 -4.94 -7.53
CA ASP A 68 12.10 -3.85 -8.41
C ASP A 68 12.26 -2.52 -7.64
N LEU A 69 11.41 -2.28 -6.64
CA LEU A 69 11.50 -1.09 -5.78
C LEU A 69 12.70 -1.16 -4.82
N GLU A 70 13.09 -2.35 -4.35
CA GLU A 70 14.28 -2.53 -3.51
C GLU A 70 15.57 -2.11 -4.20
N LEU A 71 15.65 -2.23 -5.53
CA LEU A 71 16.78 -1.74 -6.33
C LEU A 71 17.00 -0.23 -6.23
N HIS A 72 16.01 0.52 -5.71
CA HIS A 72 16.10 1.96 -5.52
C HIS A 72 16.50 2.37 -4.09
N GLY A 73 16.66 1.43 -3.16
CA GLY A 73 17.08 1.72 -1.77
C GLY A 73 16.22 1.14 -0.64
N PRO A 74 14.87 1.18 -0.68
CA PRO A 74 14.07 0.73 0.45
C PRO A 74 14.16 -0.79 0.63
N THR A 75 14.11 -1.27 1.87
CA THR A 75 13.78 -2.67 2.13
C THR A 75 12.27 -2.86 1.98
N VAL A 76 11.80 -3.75 1.10
CA VAL A 76 10.38 -3.92 0.81
C VAL A 76 9.91 -5.33 1.15
N THR A 77 8.95 -5.44 2.07
CA THR A 77 8.38 -6.71 2.50
C THR A 77 6.93 -6.84 2.04
N VAL A 78 6.53 -8.05 1.63
CA VAL A 78 5.14 -8.39 1.27
C VAL A 78 4.64 -9.50 2.18
N ASP A 79 3.94 -9.10 3.24
CA ASP A 79 3.44 -9.97 4.28
C ASP A 79 2.01 -10.44 3.98
N LEU A 80 1.74 -11.69 4.32
CA LEU A 80 0.44 -12.33 4.08
C LEU A 80 -0.39 -12.34 5.36
N ALA A 81 -1.52 -11.64 5.35
CA ALA A 81 -2.50 -11.70 6.42
C ALA A 81 -3.35 -12.99 6.28
N PRO A 82 -3.39 -13.86 7.31
CA PRO A 82 -4.16 -15.09 7.24
C PRO A 82 -5.66 -14.80 7.11
N LEU A 83 -6.34 -15.65 6.33
CA LEU A 83 -7.77 -15.55 6.08
C LEU A 83 -8.48 -16.76 6.69
N GLY A 84 -9.38 -16.52 7.65
CA GLY A 84 -10.04 -17.59 8.41
C GLY A 84 -11.04 -18.43 7.62
N ASP A 85 -11.45 -17.98 6.43
CA ASP A 85 -12.41 -18.71 5.60
C ASP A 85 -12.14 -18.57 4.07
N ALA A 86 -12.71 -19.51 3.30
CA ALA A 86 -12.51 -19.61 1.85
C ALA A 86 -13.06 -18.40 1.06
N PHE A 87 -14.03 -17.67 1.62
CA PHE A 87 -14.66 -16.50 1.00
C PHE A 87 -14.14 -15.17 1.56
N ALA A 88 -13.35 -15.22 2.65
CA ALA A 88 -12.79 -14.07 3.33
C ALA A 88 -11.92 -13.26 2.40
N THR A 89 -11.91 -11.96 2.65
CA THR A 89 -11.11 -10.99 1.94
C THR A 89 -10.46 -10.05 2.93
N PHE A 90 -9.14 -9.91 2.85
CA PHE A 90 -8.42 -8.86 3.54
C PHE A 90 -8.77 -7.52 2.88
N HIS A 91 -9.66 -6.77 3.52
CA HIS A 91 -10.23 -5.54 2.96
C HIS A 91 -9.76 -4.20 3.57
N PRO A 92 -8.80 -4.10 4.52
CA PRO A 92 -8.35 -2.80 4.99
C PRO A 92 -7.64 -2.04 3.86
N LYS A 93 -7.55 -0.73 4.05
CA LYS A 93 -6.95 0.27 3.15
C LYS A 93 -6.37 1.36 4.05
N LEU A 94 -5.16 1.09 4.51
CA LEU A 94 -4.48 1.83 5.57
C LEU A 94 -3.08 2.20 5.10
N PHE A 95 -2.68 3.44 5.39
CA PHE A 95 -1.31 3.89 5.41
C PHE A 95 -0.91 4.16 6.87
N LEU A 96 0.24 3.67 7.28
CA LEU A 96 0.98 4.20 8.43
C LEU A 96 2.29 4.74 7.91
N LEU A 97 2.54 6.04 8.10
CA LEU A 97 3.76 6.70 7.66
C LEU A 97 4.51 7.17 8.90
N THR A 98 5.74 6.71 9.05
CA THR A 98 6.61 7.14 10.15
C THR A 98 7.59 8.19 9.64
N TYR A 99 7.78 9.23 10.43
CA TYR A 99 8.79 10.26 10.24
C TYR A 99 9.79 10.15 11.40
N ALA A 100 10.74 11.08 11.49
CA ALA A 100 11.76 11.04 12.55
C ALA A 100 11.18 11.09 13.98
N ASP A 101 10.10 11.82 14.18
CA ASP A 101 9.54 12.19 15.49
C ASP A 101 8.00 12.04 15.57
N ARG A 102 7.36 11.56 14.50
CA ARG A 102 5.90 11.59 14.37
C ARG A 102 5.37 10.51 13.43
N ILE A 103 4.07 10.24 13.52
CA ILE A 103 3.37 9.24 12.71
C ILE A 103 2.14 9.89 12.09
N ARG A 104 1.90 9.63 10.81
CA ARG A 104 0.64 9.92 10.12
C ARG A 104 -0.12 8.63 9.91
N VAL A 105 -1.41 8.65 10.22
CA VAL A 105 -2.33 7.53 9.98
C VAL A 105 -3.33 7.95 8.92
N CYS A 106 -3.47 7.16 7.85
CA CYS A 106 -4.51 7.39 6.85
C CYS A 106 -5.34 6.14 6.61
N ILE A 107 -6.65 6.25 6.77
CA ILE A 107 -7.63 5.20 6.44
C ILE A 107 -8.43 5.67 5.22
N SER A 108 -8.55 4.83 4.20
CA SER A 108 -9.23 5.19 2.95
C SER A 108 -10.23 4.10 2.51
N SER A 109 -11.18 4.44 1.65
CA SER A 109 -11.97 3.45 0.92
C SER A 109 -11.34 3.03 -0.42
N ALA A 110 -10.26 3.68 -0.85
CA ALA A 110 -9.58 3.44 -2.12
C ALA A 110 -8.59 2.26 -2.09
N ASN A 111 -8.63 1.41 -3.12
CA ASN A 111 -7.51 0.49 -3.35
C ASN A 111 -6.29 1.28 -3.85
N PHE A 112 -5.08 0.77 -3.66
CA PHE A 112 -3.84 1.39 -4.12
C PHE A 112 -3.61 1.17 -5.62
N THR A 113 -4.57 1.63 -6.43
CA THR A 113 -4.52 1.58 -7.90
C THR A 113 -5.01 2.90 -8.48
N TYR A 114 -4.53 3.26 -9.67
CA TYR A 114 -4.95 4.48 -10.37
C TYR A 114 -6.48 4.65 -10.42
N GLY A 115 -7.21 3.60 -10.84
CA GLY A 115 -8.67 3.67 -10.91
C GLY A 115 -9.36 3.83 -9.55
N GLY A 116 -8.70 3.46 -8.45
CA GLY A 116 -9.20 3.66 -7.09
C GLY A 116 -9.16 5.13 -6.68
N TRP A 117 -8.08 5.84 -7.03
CA TRP A 117 -7.81 7.21 -6.60
C TRP A 117 -8.24 8.28 -7.61
N TRP A 118 -8.32 7.95 -8.90
CA TRP A 118 -8.56 8.96 -9.96
C TRP A 118 -9.96 8.95 -10.56
N ARG A 119 -10.70 7.84 -10.45
CA ARG A 119 -11.96 7.62 -11.21
C ARG A 119 -13.17 7.37 -10.32
N LYS A 120 -13.04 7.53 -9.00
CA LYS A 120 -14.08 7.18 -8.02
C LYS A 120 -14.11 8.20 -6.91
N ASN A 121 -15.31 8.45 -6.40
CA ASN A 121 -15.48 9.12 -5.12
C ASN A 121 -15.03 8.15 -4.01
N GLN A 122 -14.12 8.62 -3.16
CA GLN A 122 -13.55 7.86 -2.06
C GLN A 122 -13.64 8.69 -0.78
N ALA A 123 -13.76 8.01 0.35
CA ALA A 123 -13.59 8.61 1.66
C ALA A 123 -12.14 8.42 2.12
N ILE A 124 -11.57 9.46 2.70
CA ILE A 124 -10.22 9.46 3.25
C ILE A 124 -10.31 10.12 4.62
N TYR A 125 -9.82 9.43 5.64
CA TYR A 125 -9.54 9.97 6.96
C TYR A 125 -8.03 10.04 7.13
N VAL A 126 -7.51 11.23 7.43
CA VAL A 126 -6.11 11.44 7.76
C VAL A 126 -6.05 12.01 9.18
N GLN A 127 -5.31 11.34 10.04
CA GLN A 127 -4.88 11.89 11.31
C GLN A 127 -3.42 12.28 11.17
N ASP A 128 -3.21 13.59 11.13
CA ASP A 128 -1.90 14.18 11.30
C ASP A 128 -1.50 14.22 12.77
N PHE A 129 -0.20 14.28 12.95
CA PHE A 129 0.58 14.22 14.19
C PHE A 129 0.16 15.22 15.27
#